data_AF-A0A239NWJ2-F1
#
_entry.id   AF-A0A239NWJ2-F1
#
_cell.length_a   1.000
_cell.length_b   1.000
_cell.length_c   1.000
_cell.angle_alpha   90.00
_cell.angle_beta   90.00
_cell.angle_gamma   90.00
#
_symmetry.space_group_name_H-M   'P 1'
#
loop_
_entity.id
_entity.type
_entity.pdbx_description
1 polymer ?
#
loop_
_entity_poly.entity_id
_entity_poly.type
_entity_poly.pdbx_seq_one_letter_code
_entity_poly.pdbx_strand_id
1 'polypeptide(L)'
;MMAMSNKVPTQEPGEIEALLPWHAAGTLNARDARRVDDALAKDPELAKQYAVIQEEYAETIGLNESLGAPSSRAMQKLFAAIDAEPVRSGSTSVGLSARISGFFASLSPRTLAASAAVGALAIMLQAGVIGTVLMQRDTHSFQTASYEAAPSPASAPTTVTRSLAPAPASVEAPTRLFVRFAPTARVSDITALLDGYQGTIVDSGKDGLFRLQFGNRVMTKDQIAGLIRRLENEKIVSMAVQAQ
;
A
#
# COMPACT_ATOMS: atom_id res chain seq x y z
N MET A 1 -48.90 3.34 8.62
CA MET A 1 -48.05 4.31 7.87
C MET A 1 -47.08 4.93 8.85
N MET A 2 -45.78 4.85 8.54
CA MET A 2 -44.66 5.77 8.81
C MET A 2 -43.38 4.95 8.96
N ALA A 3 -42.71 4.74 7.82
CA ALA A 3 -41.35 4.24 7.79
C ALA A 3 -40.41 5.39 8.14
N MET A 4 -39.63 5.23 9.20
CA MET A 4 -38.59 6.17 9.58
C MET A 4 -37.43 6.04 8.59
N SER A 5 -37.27 7.01 7.69
CA SER A 5 -36.10 7.11 6.81
C SER A 5 -34.87 7.46 7.65
N ASN A 6 -34.03 6.47 7.91
CA ASN A 6 -32.68 6.71 8.43
C ASN A 6 -31.83 7.31 7.29
N LYS A 7 -31.67 8.63 7.30
CA LYS A 7 -30.76 9.35 6.38
C LYS A 7 -29.37 9.27 6.99
N VAL A 8 -28.45 8.59 6.32
CA VAL A 8 -27.01 8.73 6.59
C VAL A 8 -26.65 10.19 6.25
N PRO A 9 -26.26 11.04 7.22
CA PRO A 9 -25.89 12.41 6.92
C PRO A 9 -24.53 12.38 6.21
N THR A 10 -24.50 12.75 4.93
CA THR A 10 -23.26 13.12 4.22
C THR A 10 -22.86 14.52 4.65
N GLN A 11 -22.62 14.71 5.94
CA GLN A 11 -22.05 15.92 6.51
C GLN A 11 -20.58 15.60 6.75
N GLU A 12 -19.67 16.33 6.09
CA GLU A 12 -18.25 16.25 6.39
C GLU A 12 -18.07 16.36 7.91
N PRO A 13 -17.36 15.41 8.56
CA PRO A 13 -17.16 15.46 10.00
C PRO A 13 -16.62 16.83 10.39
N GLY A 14 -17.24 17.45 11.40
CA GLY A 14 -16.72 18.72 11.90
C GLY A 14 -15.25 18.56 12.31
N GLU A 15 -14.46 19.63 12.27
CA GLU A 15 -13.02 19.57 12.59
C GLU A 15 -12.72 18.89 13.93
N ILE A 16 -13.64 18.96 14.89
CA ILE A 16 -13.54 18.31 16.20
C ILE A 16 -13.94 16.83 16.15
N GLU A 17 -14.97 16.48 15.38
CA GLU A 17 -15.42 15.10 15.17
C GLU A 17 -14.34 14.27 14.47
N ALA A 18 -13.63 14.87 13.50
CA ALA A 18 -12.48 14.26 12.83
C ALA A 18 -11.32 13.92 13.78
N LEU A 19 -11.22 14.59 14.93
CA LEU A 19 -10.18 14.33 15.93
C LEU A 19 -10.55 13.23 16.93
N LEU A 20 -11.82 12.79 16.99
CA LEU A 20 -12.26 11.80 17.97
C LEU A 20 -11.51 10.46 17.90
N PRO A 21 -11.21 9.86 16.72
CA PRO A 21 -10.45 8.61 16.66
C PRO A 21 -9.03 8.75 17.21
N TRP A 22 -8.38 9.88 16.92
CA TRP A 22 -7.04 10.18 17.40
C TRP A 22 -7.01 10.49 18.91
N HIS A 23 -8.09 11.09 19.42
CA HIS A 23 -8.32 11.30 20.84
C HIS A 23 -8.53 9.98 21.59
N ALA A 24 -9.34 9.05 21.04
CA ALA A 24 -9.55 7.71 21.59
C ALA A 24 -8.23 6.91 21.64
N ALA A 25 -7.39 7.03 20.61
CA ALA A 25 -6.07 6.41 20.57
C ALA A 25 -5.03 7.10 21.49
N GLY A 26 -5.35 8.25 22.10
CA GLY A 26 -4.42 8.99 22.98
C GLY A 26 -3.23 9.63 22.25
N THR A 27 -3.35 9.88 20.94
CA THR A 27 -2.26 10.35 20.07
C THR A 27 -2.33 11.85 19.74
N LEU A 28 -3.36 12.53 20.23
CA LEU A 28 -3.55 13.96 20.02
C LEU A 28 -2.51 14.79 20.79
N ASN A 29 -2.11 15.94 20.23
CA ASN A 29 -1.30 16.90 20.97
C ASN A 29 -2.12 17.53 22.12
N ALA A 30 -1.44 18.08 23.13
CA ALA A 30 -2.07 18.59 24.34
C ALA A 30 -3.06 19.75 24.09
N ARG A 31 -2.85 20.56 23.04
CA ARG A 31 -3.76 21.65 22.70
C ARG A 31 -5.06 21.09 22.14
N ASP A 32 -4.95 20.14 21.23
CA ASP A 32 -6.09 19.57 20.52
C ASP A 32 -6.89 18.63 21.42
N ALA A 33 -6.23 17.90 22.33
CA ALA A 33 -6.90 17.10 23.34
C ALA A 33 -7.85 17.96 24.18
N ARG A 34 -7.35 19.11 24.68
CA ARG A 34 -8.19 20.07 25.43
C ARG A 34 -9.35 20.62 24.61
N ARG A 35 -9.14 20.89 23.32
CA ARG A 35 -10.22 21.36 22.42
C ARG A 35 -11.31 20.32 22.26
N VAL A 36 -10.93 19.04 22.15
CA VAL A 36 -11.86 17.91 22.07
C VAL A 36 -12.58 17.70 23.41
N ASP A 37 -11.86 17.72 24.54
CA ASP A 37 -12.44 17.60 25.88
C ASP A 37 -13.49 18.69 26.16
N ASP A 38 -13.17 19.95 25.83
CA ASP A 38 -14.09 21.07 25.99
C ASP A 38 -15.33 20.93 25.09
N ALA A 39 -15.21 20.31 23.92
CA ALA A 39 -16.30 20.09 23.00
C ALA A 39 -17.19 18.91 23.45
N LEU A 40 -16.59 17.82 23.91
CA LEU A 40 -17.29 16.68 24.51
C LEU A 40 -18.09 17.11 25.76
N ALA A 41 -17.59 18.06 26.54
CA ALA A 41 -18.29 18.61 27.69
C ALA A 41 -19.51 19.50 27.31
N LYS A 42 -19.50 20.08 26.11
CA LYS A 42 -20.56 21.00 25.63
C LYS A 42 -21.60 20.30 24.78
N ASP A 43 -21.21 19.25 24.06
CA ASP A 43 -22.07 18.54 23.11
C ASP A 43 -22.28 17.08 23.53
N PRO A 44 -23.47 16.74 24.08
CA PRO A 44 -23.77 15.38 24.50
C PRO A 44 -23.94 14.40 23.31
N GLU A 45 -24.22 14.87 22.09
CA GLU A 45 -24.30 13.99 20.92
C GLU A 45 -22.89 13.59 20.46
N LEU A 46 -21.95 14.54 20.44
CA LEU A 46 -20.53 14.27 20.18
C LEU A 46 -19.95 13.29 21.22
N ALA A 47 -20.35 13.41 22.49
CA ALA A 47 -19.95 12.48 23.54
C ALA A 47 -20.46 11.04 23.30
N LYS A 48 -21.66 10.89 22.75
CA LYS A 48 -22.19 9.57 22.37
C LYS A 48 -21.40 8.96 21.20
N GLN A 49 -21.07 9.76 20.19
CA GLN A 49 -20.22 9.30 19.08
C GLN A 49 -18.84 8.86 19.57
N TYR A 50 -18.23 9.64 20.47
CA TYR A 50 -16.95 9.28 21.08
C TYR A 50 -17.02 7.98 21.89
N ALA A 51 -18.13 7.71 22.58
CA ALA A 51 -18.32 6.46 23.32
C ALA A 51 -18.37 5.23 22.40
N VAL A 52 -19.02 5.34 21.23
CA VAL A 52 -19.02 4.26 20.22
C VAL A 52 -17.60 4.01 19.68
N ILE A 53 -16.86 5.08 19.38
CA ILE A 53 -15.47 4.98 18.90
C ILE A 53 -14.57 4.31 19.96
N GLN A 54 -14.77 4.60 21.25
CA GLN A 54 -14.06 3.94 22.34
C GLN A 54 -14.38 2.45 22.42
N GLU A 55 -15.64 2.06 22.24
CA GLU A 55 -16.08 0.66 22.23
C GLU A 55 -15.42 -0.13 21.09
N GLU A 56 -15.47 0.40 19.86
CA GLU A 56 -14.81 -0.23 18.69
C GLU A 56 -13.28 -0.34 18.87
N TYR A 57 -12.65 0.66 19.48
CA TYR A 57 -11.22 0.64 19.76
C TYR A 57 -10.87 -0.41 20.83
N ALA A 58 -11.67 -0.51 21.89
CA ALA A 58 -11.50 -1.51 22.94
C ALA A 58 -11.69 -2.94 22.40
N GLU A 59 -12.65 -3.16 21.49
CA GLU A 59 -12.82 -4.44 20.80
C GLU A 59 -11.61 -4.77 19.91
N THR A 60 -11.04 -3.77 19.22
CA THR A 60 -9.83 -3.94 18.40
C THR A 60 -8.63 -4.32 19.26
N ILE A 61 -8.47 -3.71 20.44
CA ILE A 61 -7.46 -4.10 21.43
C ILE A 61 -7.69 -5.53 21.88
N GLY A 62 -8.92 -5.88 22.29
CA GLY A 62 -9.25 -7.23 22.77
C GLY A 62 -9.00 -8.32 21.73
N LEU A 63 -9.33 -8.06 20.45
CA LEU A 63 -8.98 -8.95 19.35
C LEU A 63 -7.46 -9.14 19.22
N ASN A 64 -6.68 -8.06 19.35
CA ASN A 64 -5.23 -8.12 19.24
C ASN A 64 -4.60 -8.82 20.46
N GLU A 65 -5.15 -8.61 21.66
CA GLU A 65 -4.76 -9.33 22.87
C GLU A 65 -5.09 -10.84 22.78
N SER A 66 -6.19 -11.20 22.11
CA SER A 66 -6.56 -12.59 21.87
C SER A 66 -5.56 -13.35 20.98
N LEU A 67 -4.77 -12.64 20.16
CA LEU A 67 -3.67 -13.22 19.38
C LEU A 67 -2.53 -13.75 20.27
N GLY A 68 -2.57 -13.43 21.57
CA GLY A 68 -1.68 -13.96 22.59
C GLY A 68 -0.48 -13.07 22.88
N ALA A 69 0.16 -13.31 24.04
CA ALA A 69 1.34 -12.56 24.45
C ALA A 69 2.52 -12.80 23.50
N PRO A 70 3.43 -11.81 23.37
CA PRO A 70 4.69 -11.99 22.67
C PRO A 70 5.45 -13.22 23.18
N SER A 71 6.17 -13.93 22.30
CA SER A 71 6.94 -15.11 22.69
C SER A 71 7.85 -14.84 23.89
N SER A 72 8.06 -15.83 24.77
CA SER A 72 8.91 -15.69 25.97
C SER A 72 10.31 -15.17 25.68
N ARG A 73 10.87 -15.51 24.51
CA ARG A 73 12.15 -14.97 24.01
C ARG A 73 12.10 -13.48 23.70
N ALA A 74 10.99 -12.97 23.15
CA ALA A 74 10.82 -11.55 22.86
C ALA A 74 10.72 -10.74 24.17
N MET A 75 9.99 -11.25 25.16
CA MET A 75 9.94 -10.67 26.51
C MET A 75 11.32 -10.67 27.19
N GLN A 76 12.04 -11.80 27.14
CA GLN A 76 13.40 -11.89 27.69
C GLN A 76 14.38 -10.95 26.99
N LYS A 77 14.29 -10.83 25.67
CA LYS A 77 15.10 -9.88 24.89
C LYS A 77 14.76 -8.43 25.25
N LEU A 78 13.49 -8.11 25.50
CA LEU A 78 13.06 -6.79 25.95
C LEU A 78 13.63 -6.47 27.33
N PHE A 79 13.47 -7.36 28.31
CA PHE A 79 14.02 -7.14 29.66
C PHE A 79 15.55 -7.05 29.65
N ALA A 80 16.21 -7.93 28.90
CA ALA A 80 17.65 -7.83 28.72
C ALA A 80 18.08 -6.51 28.07
N ALA A 81 17.28 -5.97 27.13
CA ALA A 81 17.55 -4.67 26.51
C ALA A 81 17.27 -3.49 27.46
N ILE A 82 16.29 -3.60 28.35
CA ILE A 82 15.98 -2.61 29.40
C ILE A 82 17.10 -2.60 30.46
N ASP A 83 17.51 -3.76 30.96
CA ASP A 83 18.59 -3.89 31.94
C ASP A 83 19.93 -3.44 31.36
N ALA A 84 20.12 -3.64 30.05
CA ALA A 84 21.29 -3.19 29.32
C ALA A 84 21.17 -1.73 28.84
N GLU A 85 20.08 -1.01 29.12
CA GLU A 85 19.89 0.38 28.66
C GLU A 85 20.94 1.28 29.32
N PRO A 86 21.97 1.74 28.58
CA PRO A 86 22.92 2.69 29.13
C PRO A 86 22.26 4.07 29.16
N VAL A 87 22.56 4.87 30.18
CA VAL A 87 22.15 6.29 30.28
C VAL A 87 22.41 6.94 28.92
N ARG A 88 21.35 7.41 28.24
CA ARG A 88 21.39 7.90 26.84
C ARG A 88 22.57 8.85 26.63
N SER A 89 23.69 8.30 26.19
CA SER A 89 24.83 9.08 25.74
C SER A 89 24.53 9.47 24.30
N GLY A 90 24.56 10.76 24.02
CA GLY A 90 24.12 11.34 22.77
C GLY A 90 24.69 10.61 21.55
N SER A 91 23.79 10.16 20.68
CA SER A 91 23.96 9.85 19.26
C SER A 91 25.35 9.32 18.83
N THR A 92 25.40 8.03 18.51
CA THR A 92 26.50 7.36 17.79
C THR A 92 26.78 7.93 16.39
N SER A 93 26.04 8.95 15.94
CA SER A 93 26.29 9.69 14.68
C SER A 93 27.61 10.47 14.66
N VAL A 94 28.22 10.72 15.83
CA VAL A 94 29.56 11.32 15.92
C VAL A 94 30.61 10.40 15.26
N GLY A 95 30.43 9.07 15.28
CA GLY A 95 31.41 8.13 14.75
C GLY A 95 31.53 8.12 13.23
N LEU A 96 30.41 8.20 12.49
CA LEU A 96 30.44 8.15 11.02
C LEU A 96 30.90 9.50 10.43
N SER A 97 30.37 10.60 10.96
CA SER A 97 30.75 11.96 10.53
C SER A 97 32.23 12.25 10.80
N ALA A 98 32.76 11.86 11.98
CA ALA A 98 34.18 12.00 12.29
C ALA A 98 35.07 11.16 11.37
N ARG A 99 34.66 9.93 11.01
CA ARG A 99 35.40 9.08 10.07
C ARG A 99 35.43 9.66 8.66
N ILE A 100 34.29 10.17 8.18
CA ILE A 100 34.19 10.81 6.86
C ILE A 100 35.03 12.09 6.84
N SER A 101 34.95 12.93 7.88
CA SER A 101 35.76 14.15 8.00
C SER A 101 37.25 13.85 8.07
N GLY A 102 37.67 12.81 8.81
CA GLY A 102 39.07 12.39 8.89
C GLY A 102 39.62 11.90 7.54
N PHE A 103 38.79 11.19 6.76
CA PHE A 103 39.14 10.77 5.41
C PHE A 103 39.29 11.96 4.44
N PHE A 104 38.41 12.97 4.51
CA PHE A 104 38.55 14.15 3.65
C PHE A 104 39.70 15.07 4.11
N ALA A 105 39.98 15.12 5.42
CA ALA A 105 41.11 15.88 5.96
C ALA A 105 42.47 15.27 5.61
N SER A 106 42.54 13.96 5.30
CA SER A 106 43.78 13.31 4.86
C SER A 106 44.10 13.54 3.37
N LEU A 107 43.16 14.10 2.59
CA LEU A 107 43.36 14.46 1.20
C LEU A 107 43.95 15.88 1.09
N SER A 108 44.90 16.06 0.17
CA SER A 108 45.41 17.40 -0.15
C SER A 108 44.29 18.30 -0.71
N PRO A 109 44.35 19.65 -0.53
CA PRO A 109 43.32 20.55 -1.04
C PRO A 109 43.07 20.42 -2.54
N ARG A 110 44.11 20.12 -3.33
CA ARG A 110 43.99 19.91 -4.79
C ARG A 110 43.30 18.60 -5.13
N THR A 111 43.60 17.52 -4.40
CA THR A 111 42.92 16.23 -4.59
C THR A 111 41.46 16.27 -4.17
N LEU A 112 41.14 17.05 -3.13
CA LEU A 112 39.75 17.28 -2.69
C LEU A 112 38.94 18.01 -3.77
N ALA A 113 39.50 19.07 -4.36
CA ALA A 113 38.83 19.82 -5.42
C ALA A 113 38.61 18.95 -6.68
N ALA A 114 39.60 18.15 -7.06
CA ALA A 114 39.48 17.22 -8.19
C ALA A 114 38.44 16.12 -7.92
N SER A 115 38.42 15.54 -6.72
CA SER A 115 37.45 14.50 -6.36
C SER A 115 36.03 15.06 -6.24
N ALA A 116 35.86 16.29 -5.75
CA ALA A 116 34.58 16.98 -5.72
C ALA A 116 34.01 17.18 -7.13
N ALA A 117 34.83 17.59 -8.09
CA ALA A 117 34.41 17.75 -9.49
C ALA A 117 33.97 16.42 -10.11
N VAL A 118 34.74 15.35 -9.90
CA VAL A 118 34.38 13.99 -10.36
C VAL A 118 33.10 13.50 -9.68
N GLY A 119 32.95 13.74 -8.38
CA GLY A 119 31.76 13.40 -7.61
C GLY A 119 30.51 14.12 -8.12
N ALA A 120 30.61 15.42 -8.42
CA ALA A 120 29.52 16.19 -9.00
C ALA A 120 29.10 15.65 -10.38
N LEU A 121 30.07 15.27 -11.21
CA LEU A 121 29.83 14.64 -12.51
C LEU A 121 29.12 13.28 -12.38
N ALA A 122 29.54 12.47 -11.40
CA ALA A 122 28.88 11.21 -11.09
C ALA A 122 27.44 11.40 -10.61
N ILE A 123 27.19 12.40 -9.75
CA ILE A 123 25.83 12.73 -9.28
C ILE A 123 24.95 13.20 -10.44
N MET A 124 25.47 14.05 -11.34
CA MET A 124 24.72 14.46 -12.54
C MET A 124 24.39 13.28 -13.45
N LEU A 125 25.34 12.36 -13.64
CA LEU A 125 25.11 11.15 -14.42
C LEU A 125 24.05 10.25 -13.77
N GLN A 126 24.11 10.06 -12.44
CA GLN A 126 23.10 9.32 -11.69
C GLN A 126 21.72 9.98 -11.77
N ALA A 127 21.65 11.30 -11.62
CA ALA A 127 20.40 12.06 -11.74
C ALA A 127 19.81 11.93 -13.16
N GLY A 128 20.67 11.96 -14.19
CA GLY A 128 20.25 11.71 -15.57
C GLY A 128 19.66 10.31 -15.75
N VAL A 129 20.33 9.27 -15.26
CA VAL A 129 19.83 7.87 -15.32
C VAL A 129 18.50 7.74 -14.58
N ILE A 130 18.40 8.27 -13.34
CA ILE A 130 17.15 8.24 -12.56
C ILE A 130 16.05 8.98 -13.31
N GLY A 131 16.33 10.17 -13.84
CA GLY A 131 15.38 10.96 -14.62
C GLY A 131 14.84 10.20 -15.83
N THR A 132 15.70 9.50 -16.57
CA THR A 132 15.26 8.67 -17.71
C THR A 132 14.35 7.52 -17.27
N VAL A 133 14.68 6.82 -16.18
CA VAL A 133 13.84 5.72 -15.66
C VAL A 133 12.52 6.23 -15.09
N LEU A 134 12.50 7.43 -14.49
CA LEU A 134 11.29 8.02 -13.92
C LEU A 134 10.36 8.55 -15.02
N MET A 135 10.90 9.17 -16.06
CA MET A 135 10.11 9.65 -17.19
C MET A 135 9.56 8.51 -18.05
N GLN A 136 10.23 7.35 -18.04
CA GLN A 136 9.72 6.13 -18.66
C GLN A 136 8.61 5.45 -17.82
N ARG A 137 8.35 5.93 -16.60
CA ARG A 137 7.26 5.46 -15.72
C ARG A 137 5.97 6.29 -15.82
N ASP A 138 5.96 7.36 -16.59
CA ASP A 138 4.74 8.14 -16.86
C ASP A 138 3.91 7.51 -17.99
N THR A 139 3.08 6.51 -17.64
CA THR A 139 1.63 6.40 -17.94
C THR A 139 1.07 5.10 -17.34
N HIS A 140 1.23 4.87 -16.04
CA HIS A 140 0.32 3.96 -15.34
C HIS A 140 -0.69 4.82 -14.60
N SER A 141 -1.89 4.91 -15.17
CA SER A 141 -3.05 5.48 -14.50
C SER A 141 -3.19 4.83 -13.12
N PHE A 142 -3.09 5.63 -12.06
CA PHE A 142 -3.38 5.16 -10.71
C PHE A 142 -4.85 4.70 -10.67
N GLN A 143 -5.10 3.40 -10.61
CA GLN A 143 -6.43 2.84 -10.39
C GLN A 143 -6.57 2.52 -8.91
N THR A 144 -7.15 3.45 -8.16
CA THR A 144 -7.55 3.26 -6.77
C THR A 144 -8.98 2.74 -6.81
N ALA A 145 -9.28 1.69 -6.05
CA ALA A 145 -10.51 0.89 -6.15
C ALA A 145 -11.83 1.65 -5.89
N SER A 146 -11.79 2.95 -5.64
CA SER A 146 -12.94 3.76 -5.24
C SER A 146 -13.01 5.17 -5.83
N TYR A 147 -12.16 5.55 -6.79
CA TYR A 147 -12.26 6.88 -7.41
C TYR A 147 -12.37 6.79 -8.94
N GLU A 148 -13.53 7.18 -9.45
CA GLU A 148 -13.74 7.43 -10.86
C GLU A 148 -13.59 8.93 -11.10
N ALA A 149 -12.39 9.36 -11.47
CA ALA A 149 -12.17 10.74 -11.90
C ALA A 149 -12.55 10.88 -13.38
N ALA A 150 -13.83 11.16 -13.64
CA ALA A 150 -14.29 11.54 -14.97
C ALA A 150 -14.00 13.04 -15.22
N PRO A 151 -13.32 13.42 -16.31
CA PRO A 151 -13.27 14.81 -16.74
C PRO A 151 -14.65 15.24 -17.28
N SER A 152 -15.23 16.26 -16.66
CA SER A 152 -16.47 16.93 -17.11
C SER A 152 -16.22 17.69 -18.42
N PRO A 153 -17.19 17.80 -19.34
CA PRO A 153 -18.26 18.79 -19.16
C PRO A 153 -19.66 18.33 -19.61
N ALA A 154 -20.67 18.90 -18.92
CA ALA A 154 -22.06 19.03 -19.33
C ALA A 154 -22.94 17.76 -19.37
N SER A 155 -23.80 17.61 -18.36
CA SER A 155 -25.28 17.50 -18.47
C SER A 155 -25.88 16.65 -17.35
N ALA A 156 -26.86 17.24 -16.64
CA ALA A 156 -28.00 16.66 -15.91
C ALA A 156 -27.79 15.52 -14.86
N PRO A 157 -28.51 15.56 -13.71
CA PRO A 157 -28.34 14.57 -12.66
C PRO A 157 -29.15 13.31 -12.97
N THR A 158 -28.50 12.18 -13.24
CA THR A 158 -29.17 10.88 -13.29
C THR A 158 -29.07 10.21 -11.93
N THR A 159 -30.20 10.21 -11.24
CA THR A 159 -30.53 9.46 -10.03
C THR A 159 -30.17 7.97 -10.17
N VAL A 160 -29.31 7.46 -9.28
CA VAL A 160 -29.06 6.02 -9.14
C VAL A 160 -30.17 5.41 -8.27
N THR A 161 -31.23 4.92 -8.92
CA THR A 161 -32.18 4.00 -8.28
C THR A 161 -31.53 2.63 -8.13
N ARG A 162 -31.40 2.14 -6.89
CA ARG A 162 -30.97 0.78 -6.56
C ARG A 162 -31.96 -0.24 -7.15
N SER A 163 -31.65 -0.81 -8.31
CA SER A 163 -32.45 -1.86 -8.93
C SER A 163 -32.10 -3.22 -8.32
N LEU A 164 -33.02 -3.76 -7.53
CA LEU A 164 -33.12 -5.19 -7.25
C LEU A 164 -33.74 -5.85 -8.50
N ALA A 165 -32.91 -6.10 -9.51
CA ALA A 165 -33.27 -6.78 -10.75
C ALA A 165 -32.04 -7.57 -11.24
N PRO A 166 -32.22 -8.74 -11.90
CA PRO A 166 -31.12 -9.65 -12.18
C PRO A 166 -30.09 -8.98 -13.10
N ALA A 167 -28.81 -9.22 -12.79
CA ALA A 167 -27.67 -8.60 -13.46
C ALA A 167 -27.83 -8.63 -15.00
N PRO A 168 -27.74 -7.49 -15.70
CA PRO A 168 -27.41 -7.53 -17.11
C PRO A 168 -26.00 -8.10 -17.25
N ALA A 169 -25.87 -9.04 -18.17
CA ALA A 169 -24.66 -9.78 -18.46
C ALA A 169 -23.44 -8.86 -18.69
N SER A 170 -22.33 -9.26 -18.06
CA SER A 170 -20.97 -9.08 -18.57
C SER A 170 -20.54 -7.64 -18.90
N VAL A 171 -20.09 -6.88 -17.89
CA VAL A 171 -18.87 -6.10 -18.13
C VAL A 171 -17.77 -7.15 -18.26
N GLU A 172 -17.41 -7.43 -19.51
CA GLU A 172 -16.48 -8.48 -19.93
C GLU A 172 -15.09 -8.29 -19.27
N ALA A 173 -14.92 -8.86 -18.08
CA ALA A 173 -13.65 -8.86 -17.37
C ALA A 173 -12.61 -9.63 -18.19
N PRO A 174 -11.43 -9.07 -18.49
CA PRO A 174 -10.43 -9.76 -19.30
C PRO A 174 -10.02 -11.07 -18.64
N THR A 175 -9.72 -12.08 -19.45
CA THR A 175 -9.37 -13.41 -18.96
C THR A 175 -8.11 -13.36 -18.09
N ARG A 176 -8.28 -13.69 -16.80
CA ARG A 176 -7.22 -13.74 -15.80
C ARG A 176 -6.93 -15.18 -15.41
N LEU A 177 -5.65 -15.52 -15.31
CA LEU A 177 -5.14 -16.80 -14.87
C LEU A 177 -4.18 -16.59 -13.70
N PHE A 178 -4.24 -17.46 -12.71
CA PHE A 178 -3.19 -17.60 -11.71
C PHE A 178 -2.14 -18.57 -12.22
N VAL A 179 -0.90 -18.09 -12.36
CA VAL A 179 0.23 -18.88 -12.84
C VAL A 179 1.33 -18.86 -11.80
N ARG A 180 1.86 -20.05 -11.47
CA ARG A 180 3.03 -20.21 -10.62
C ARG A 180 4.20 -20.62 -11.50
N PHE A 181 5.25 -19.81 -11.55
CA PHE A 181 6.46 -20.17 -12.28
C PHE A 181 7.32 -21.14 -11.47
N ALA A 182 8.11 -21.97 -12.16
CA ALA A 182 9.08 -22.84 -11.54
C ALA A 182 10.11 -22.02 -10.73
N PRO A 183 10.59 -22.48 -9.56
CA PRO A 183 11.57 -21.75 -8.76
C PRO A 183 12.91 -21.48 -9.49
N THR A 184 13.18 -22.25 -10.55
CA THR A 184 14.36 -22.14 -11.40
C THR A 184 14.15 -21.26 -12.63
N ALA A 185 12.92 -20.78 -12.87
CA ALA A 185 12.59 -19.94 -14.02
C ALA A 185 13.28 -18.57 -13.91
N ARG A 186 14.01 -18.18 -14.95
CA ARG A 186 14.65 -16.85 -14.99
C ARG A 186 13.66 -15.81 -15.47
N VAL A 187 13.88 -14.56 -15.06
CA VAL A 187 13.07 -13.41 -15.47
C VAL A 187 13.04 -13.26 -17.01
N SER A 188 14.15 -13.58 -17.69
CA SER A 188 14.21 -13.60 -19.16
C SER A 188 13.20 -14.57 -19.78
N ASP A 189 13.06 -15.75 -19.19
CA ASP A 189 12.24 -16.84 -19.72
C ASP A 189 10.76 -16.53 -19.48
N ILE A 190 10.45 -15.95 -18.30
CA ILE A 190 9.11 -15.46 -17.97
C ILE A 190 8.69 -14.35 -18.94
N THR A 191 9.58 -13.39 -19.22
CA THR A 191 9.27 -12.29 -20.13
C THR A 191 9.05 -12.78 -21.56
N ALA A 192 9.86 -13.73 -22.04
CA ALA A 192 9.71 -14.34 -23.36
C ALA A 192 8.39 -15.12 -23.51
N LEU A 193 7.97 -15.83 -22.45
CA LEU A 193 6.66 -16.48 -22.42
C LEU A 193 5.52 -15.46 -22.46
N LEU A 194 5.59 -14.42 -21.63
CA LEU A 194 4.57 -13.38 -21.60
C LEU A 194 4.44 -12.69 -22.97
N ASP A 195 5.54 -12.43 -23.66
CA ASP A 195 5.52 -11.85 -25.02
C ASP A 195 4.88 -12.81 -26.04
N GLY A 196 5.29 -14.10 -26.03
CA GLY A 196 4.76 -15.11 -26.94
C GLY A 196 3.26 -15.40 -26.78
N TYR A 197 2.74 -15.25 -25.56
CA TYR A 197 1.32 -15.48 -25.24
C TYR A 197 0.50 -14.18 -25.07
N GLN A 198 1.11 -13.00 -25.30
CA GLN A 198 0.50 -11.68 -25.05
C GLN A 198 -0.09 -11.56 -23.64
N GLY A 199 0.65 -12.09 -22.66
CA GLY A 199 0.34 -12.07 -21.25
C GLY A 199 0.90 -10.83 -20.56
N THR A 200 0.16 -10.28 -19.61
CA THR A 200 0.59 -9.17 -18.76
C THR A 200 0.45 -9.57 -17.29
N ILE A 201 1.42 -9.20 -16.45
CA ILE A 201 1.34 -9.43 -15.01
C ILE A 201 0.48 -8.32 -14.40
N VAL A 202 -0.65 -8.69 -13.82
CA VAL A 202 -1.59 -7.76 -13.17
C VAL A 202 -1.32 -7.66 -11.67
N ASP A 203 -0.92 -8.77 -11.05
CA ASP A 203 -0.71 -8.85 -9.60
C ASP A 203 0.30 -9.96 -9.27
N SER A 204 1.02 -9.82 -8.17
CA SER A 204 1.94 -10.83 -7.65
C SER A 204 1.66 -11.07 -6.17
N GLY A 205 1.12 -12.25 -5.86
CA GLY A 205 0.85 -12.67 -4.48
C GLY A 205 2.11 -13.06 -3.71
N LYS A 206 2.01 -13.07 -2.38
CA LYS A 206 3.14 -13.34 -1.46
C LYS A 206 3.73 -14.76 -1.56
N ASP A 207 3.08 -15.69 -2.26
CA ASP A 207 3.49 -17.10 -2.38
C ASP A 207 4.09 -17.47 -3.75
N GLY A 208 4.47 -16.48 -4.56
CA GLY A 208 4.98 -16.71 -5.93
C GLY A 208 3.89 -17.09 -6.93
N LEU A 209 2.64 -16.79 -6.59
CA LEU A 209 1.49 -16.91 -7.50
C LEU A 209 1.28 -15.57 -8.21
N PHE A 210 1.33 -15.59 -9.53
CA PHE A 210 1.15 -14.41 -10.35
C PHE A 210 -0.24 -14.41 -10.98
N ARG A 211 -0.93 -13.27 -10.90
CA ARG A 211 -2.16 -13.06 -11.66
C ARG A 211 -1.75 -12.50 -13.02
N LEU A 212 -1.90 -13.31 -14.05
CA LEU A 212 -1.62 -12.97 -15.43
C LEU A 212 -2.93 -12.69 -16.16
N GLN A 213 -2.95 -11.65 -16.98
CA GLN A 213 -4.02 -11.38 -17.92
C GLN A 213 -3.53 -11.70 -19.32
N PHE A 214 -4.29 -12.54 -20.03
CA PHE A 214 -3.96 -12.96 -21.39
C PHE A 214 -4.96 -12.35 -22.36
N GLY A 215 -4.46 -11.46 -23.23
CA GLY A 215 -5.27 -10.69 -24.17
C GLY A 215 -6.12 -9.58 -23.52
N ASN A 216 -6.79 -8.82 -24.38
CA ASN A 216 -7.66 -7.69 -24.00
C ASN A 216 -9.15 -7.97 -24.23
N ARG A 217 -9.53 -9.26 -24.34
CA ARG A 217 -10.90 -9.72 -24.63
C ARG A 217 -11.24 -10.92 -23.77
N VAL A 218 -12.54 -11.15 -23.54
CA VAL A 218 -13.02 -12.36 -22.88
C VAL A 218 -12.80 -13.57 -23.78
N MET A 219 -12.07 -14.56 -23.28
CA MET A 219 -11.92 -15.86 -23.92
C MET A 219 -13.04 -16.82 -23.49
N THR A 220 -13.45 -17.70 -24.39
CA THR A 220 -14.42 -18.76 -24.06
C THR A 220 -13.78 -19.81 -23.14
N LYS A 221 -14.59 -20.57 -22.39
CA LYS A 221 -14.09 -21.61 -21.48
C LYS A 221 -13.16 -22.62 -22.16
N ASP A 222 -13.43 -22.96 -23.43
CA ASP A 222 -12.59 -23.87 -24.21
C ASP A 222 -11.24 -23.24 -24.60
N GLN A 223 -11.23 -21.95 -24.90
CA GLN A 223 -10.00 -21.20 -25.18
C GLN A 223 -9.13 -21.07 -23.92
N ILE A 224 -9.76 -20.83 -22.77
CA ILE A 224 -9.09 -20.79 -21.45
C ILE A 224 -8.50 -22.16 -21.11
N ALA A 225 -9.26 -23.24 -21.27
CA ALA A 225 -8.77 -24.60 -21.04
C ALA A 225 -7.61 -24.96 -21.98
N GLY A 226 -7.68 -24.53 -23.25
CA GLY A 226 -6.60 -24.68 -24.21
C GLY A 226 -5.35 -23.88 -23.82
N LEU A 227 -5.52 -22.66 -23.31
CA LEU A 227 -4.42 -21.82 -22.83
C LEU A 227 -3.75 -22.41 -21.58
N ILE A 228 -4.54 -22.89 -20.62
CA ILE A 228 -4.02 -23.57 -19.42
C ILE A 228 -3.17 -24.78 -19.81
N ARG A 229 -3.67 -25.66 -20.70
CA ARG A 229 -2.90 -26.82 -21.16
C ARG A 229 -1.59 -26.45 -21.84
N ARG A 230 -1.56 -25.34 -22.60
CA ARG A 230 -0.33 -24.85 -23.24
C ARG A 230 0.64 -24.29 -22.21
N LEU A 231 0.15 -23.51 -21.26
CA LEU A 231 0.97 -22.96 -20.17
C LEU A 231 1.55 -24.07 -19.29
N GLU A 232 0.78 -25.10 -18.94
CA GLU A 232 1.27 -26.26 -18.17
C GLU A 232 2.32 -27.09 -18.93
N ASN A 233 2.33 -27.04 -20.27
CA ASN A 233 3.36 -27.68 -21.08
C ASN A 233 4.67 -26.87 -21.16
N GLU A 234 4.68 -25.62 -20.70
CA GLU A 234 5.90 -24.80 -20.65
C GLU A 234 6.77 -25.20 -19.47
N LYS A 235 8.06 -25.44 -19.72
CA LYS A 235 9.01 -25.93 -18.69
C LYS A 235 9.21 -24.98 -17.51
N ILE A 236 8.80 -23.72 -17.67
CA ILE A 236 8.95 -22.66 -16.67
C ILE A 236 7.67 -22.42 -15.86
N VAL A 237 6.58 -23.11 -16.16
CA VAL A 237 5.30 -23.03 -15.45
C VAL A 237 5.11 -24.28 -14.61
N SER A 238 4.81 -24.10 -13.33
CA SER A 238 4.52 -25.19 -12.39
C SER A 238 3.03 -25.42 -12.16
N MET A 239 2.21 -24.40 -12.38
CA MET A 239 0.75 -24.46 -12.22
C MET A 239 0.10 -23.32 -12.98
N ALA A 240 -1.02 -23.57 -13.66
CA ALA A 240 -1.87 -22.54 -14.25
C ALA A 240 -3.35 -22.85 -13.95
N VAL A 241 -4.07 -21.93 -13.32
CA VAL A 241 -5.49 -22.09 -12.96
C VAL A 241 -6.25 -20.83 -13.31
N GLN A 242 -7.54 -20.95 -13.65
CA GLN A 242 -8.38 -19.79 -13.89
C GLN A 242 -8.56 -18.95 -12.62
N ALA A 243 -8.32 -17.65 -12.71
CA ALA A 243 -8.69 -16.72 -11.64
C ALA A 243 -10.21 -16.52 -11.70
N GLN A 244 -10.91 -16.93 -10.64
CA GLN A 244 -12.36 -16.74 -10.50
C GLN A 244 -12.71 -15.28 -10.26
#